data_AF-A0A9P8JHC4-F1
#
_entry.id   AF-A0A9P8JHC4-F1
#
_cell.length_a   1.000
_cell.length_b   1.000
_cell.length_c   1.000
_cell.angle_alpha   90.00
_cell.angle_beta   90.00
_cell.angle_gamma   90.00
#
_symmetry.space_group_name_H-M   'P 1'
#
loop_
_entity.id
_entity.type
_entity.pdbx_description
1 polymer ?
#
loop_
_entity_poly.entity_id
_entity_poly.type
_entity_poly.pdbx_seq_one_letter_code
_entity_poly.pdbx_strand_id
1 'polypeptide(L)'
;MASRTPNSRGRRPAVPEGLNETWAKDLTDQFRRTLSTKRMNALTRNTTQQQQQSPNAPPSYSSLRNIPLVATAPSDRNSLRFRSMLLSLSNTPCRWENPGLLDEALRSIPLERIYDQAQEESDLFLAEAASLGPNTKPAWGYQDCVVRALMKWFKRHFFQWINNPKCGACHAPTIAVGMAAPLPDEQARGANRVEIYQCSNAQCQAHERFPRYSDAFVLLQTRRGRVGEWANCFSM
;
A
#
# COMPACT_ATOMS: atom_id res chain seq x y z
N MET A 1 -54.99 -1.02 3.39
CA MET A 1 -54.49 -0.21 4.52
C MET A 1 -53.03 -0.56 4.74
N ALA A 2 -52.16 0.42 4.53
CA ALA A 2 -50.71 0.27 4.60
C ALA A 2 -50.24 0.34 6.05
N SER A 3 -49.43 -0.63 6.50
CA SER A 3 -48.70 -0.56 7.76
C SER A 3 -47.21 -0.57 7.46
N ARG A 4 -46.59 0.60 7.65
CA ARG A 4 -45.15 0.86 7.55
C ARG A 4 -44.41 0.21 8.72
N THR A 5 -43.43 -0.63 8.44
CA THR A 5 -42.40 -1.02 9.41
C THR A 5 -41.24 -0.01 9.40
N PRO A 6 -40.66 0.38 10.55
CA PRO A 6 -39.62 1.38 10.60
C PRO A 6 -38.24 0.82 10.23
N ASN A 7 -37.54 1.63 9.46
CA ASN A 7 -36.19 1.50 8.94
C ASN A 7 -35.15 1.42 10.09
N SER A 8 -34.47 0.28 10.24
CA SER A 8 -33.35 0.11 11.16
C SER A 8 -32.11 0.80 10.61
N ARG A 9 -31.86 2.03 11.07
CA ARG A 9 -30.63 2.79 10.80
C ARG A 9 -29.40 1.97 11.17
N GLY A 10 -28.46 1.86 10.23
CA GLY A 10 -27.21 1.13 10.36
C GLY A 10 -26.47 1.47 11.65
N ARG A 11 -26.23 0.42 12.45
CA ARG A 11 -25.37 0.46 13.63
C ARG A 11 -23.94 0.69 13.14
N ARG A 12 -23.27 1.76 13.60
CA ARG A 12 -21.83 1.95 13.38
C ARG A 12 -21.09 0.71 13.90
N PRO A 13 -20.06 0.20 13.20
CA PRO A 13 -19.25 -0.89 13.72
C PRO A 13 -18.64 -0.46 15.06
N ALA A 14 -18.69 -1.36 16.05
CA ALA A 14 -18.12 -1.13 17.36
C ALA A 14 -16.60 -0.98 17.26
N VAL A 15 -16.05 0.02 17.96
CA VAL A 15 -14.61 0.22 18.08
C VAL A 15 -14.00 -0.98 18.81
N PRO A 16 -12.88 -1.57 18.33
CA PRO A 16 -12.23 -2.70 19.01
C PRO A 16 -11.95 -2.40 20.48
N GLU A 17 -12.23 -3.36 21.37
CA GLU A 17 -11.98 -3.22 22.81
C GLU A 17 -10.50 -2.88 23.06
N GLY A 18 -10.25 -1.73 23.69
CA GLY A 18 -8.92 -1.24 24.04
C GLY A 18 -8.48 0.04 23.33
N LEU A 19 -9.18 0.49 22.28
CA LEU A 19 -8.91 1.77 21.63
C LEU A 19 -9.98 2.79 22.05
N ASN A 20 -9.67 3.60 23.07
CA ASN A 20 -10.50 4.72 23.50
C ASN A 20 -10.65 5.76 22.37
N GLU A 21 -11.74 6.54 22.33
CA GLU A 21 -11.92 7.61 21.31
C GLU A 21 -10.79 8.66 21.30
N THR A 22 -9.97 8.69 22.36
CA THR A 22 -8.83 9.59 22.52
C THR A 22 -7.51 9.00 22.03
N TRP A 23 -7.43 7.75 21.59
CA TRP A 23 -6.17 7.07 21.26
C TRP A 23 -5.33 7.84 20.23
N ALA A 24 -5.98 8.42 19.21
CA ALA A 24 -5.31 9.20 18.19
C ALA A 24 -4.77 10.54 18.73
N LYS A 25 -5.45 11.13 19.72
CA LYS A 25 -4.96 12.32 20.44
C LYS A 25 -3.76 11.96 21.31
N ASP A 26 -3.85 10.85 22.04
CA ASP A 26 -2.78 10.36 22.91
C ASP A 26 -1.51 10.03 22.12
N LEU A 27 -1.65 9.37 20.96
CA LEU A 27 -0.53 9.13 20.03
C LEU A 27 0.06 10.44 19.50
N THR A 28 -0.78 11.41 19.11
CA THR A 28 -0.31 12.72 18.65
C THR A 28 0.52 13.43 19.73
N ASP A 29 0.06 13.37 20.98
CA ASP A 29 0.78 13.97 22.11
C ASP A 29 2.08 13.23 22.45
N GLN A 30 2.10 11.89 22.35
CA GLN A 30 3.32 11.11 22.49
C GLN A 30 4.35 11.47 21.42
N PHE A 31 3.95 11.49 20.14
CA PHE A 31 4.84 11.90 19.05
C PHE A 31 5.35 13.33 19.24
N ARG A 32 4.49 14.27 19.66
CA ARG A 32 4.88 15.65 19.98
C ARG A 32 5.94 15.70 21.08
N ARG A 33 5.75 14.94 22.16
CA ARG A 33 6.73 14.84 23.26
C ARG A 33 8.05 14.28 22.75
N THR A 34 8.03 13.16 22.02
CA THR A 34 9.26 12.52 21.49
C THR A 34 10.04 13.45 20.56
N LEU A 35 9.36 14.15 19.65
CA LEU A 35 10.01 15.11 18.74
C LEU A 35 10.58 16.32 19.50
N SER A 36 9.84 16.84 20.48
CA SER A 36 10.29 17.94 21.35
C SER A 36 11.55 17.54 22.14
N THR A 37 11.54 16.37 22.79
CA THR A 37 12.69 15.85 23.55
C THR A 37 13.91 15.61 22.66
N LYS A 38 13.73 14.96 21.49
CA LYS A 38 14.83 14.71 20.55
C LYS A 38 15.47 16.02 20.08
N ARG A 39 14.66 17.06 19.83
CA ARG A 39 15.16 18.36 19.39
C ARG A 39 15.82 19.16 20.51
N MET A 40 15.27 19.14 21.74
CA MET A 40 15.93 19.72 22.92
C MET A 40 17.31 19.11 23.12
N ASN A 41 17.41 17.78 23.09
CA ASN A 41 18.69 17.07 23.19
C ASN A 41 19.67 17.45 22.06
N ALA A 42 19.18 17.66 20.83
CA ALA A 42 20.01 18.11 19.71
C ALA A 42 20.49 19.57 19.88
N LEU A 43 19.65 20.47 20.38
CA LEU A 43 20.00 21.86 20.65
C LEU A 43 21.01 21.96 21.81
N THR A 44 20.83 21.19 22.88
CA THR A 44 21.75 21.12 24.03
C THR A 44 23.12 20.58 23.63
N ARG A 45 23.17 19.56 22.75
CA ARG A 45 24.44 19.02 22.21
C ARG A 45 25.20 20.06 21.37
N ASN A 46 24.50 20.91 20.63
CA ASN A 46 25.13 21.98 19.85
C ASN A 46 25.66 23.14 20.73
N THR A 47 25.13 23.34 21.94
CA THR A 47 25.62 24.38 22.86
C THR A 47 26.92 23.98 23.55
N THR A 48 27.24 22.68 23.60
CA THR A 48 28.48 22.16 24.19
C THR A 48 29.61 21.91 23.18
N GLN A 49 29.37 22.04 21.87
CA GLN A 49 30.35 21.75 20.81
C GLN A 49 30.70 22.95 19.91
N GLN A 50 30.70 24.17 20.45
CA GLN A 50 31.19 25.34 19.69
C GLN A 50 32.72 25.51 19.68
N GLN A 51 33.48 24.47 20.02
CA GLN A 51 34.93 24.44 19.84
C GLN A 51 35.35 23.13 19.17
N GLN A 52 36.05 23.28 18.03
CA GLN A 52 36.68 22.27 17.16
C GLN A 52 35.81 21.67 16.05
N GLN A 53 35.92 22.27 14.86
CA GLN A 53 35.55 21.66 13.58
C GLN A 53 36.55 20.54 13.25
N SER A 54 36.05 19.31 13.09
CA SER A 54 36.81 18.17 12.54
C SER A 54 36.19 17.71 11.21
N PRO A 55 36.96 17.15 10.26
CA PRO A 55 36.50 16.93 8.88
C PRO A 55 35.47 15.79 8.69
N ASN A 56 35.14 15.04 9.74
CA ASN A 56 34.30 13.82 9.68
C ASN A 56 32.98 13.91 10.47
N ALA A 57 32.40 15.11 10.62
CA ALA A 57 31.10 15.24 11.27
C ALA A 57 29.95 14.72 10.37
N PRO A 58 28.95 14.00 10.91
CA PRO A 58 27.76 13.59 10.16
C PRO A 58 26.99 14.83 9.65
N PRO A 59 26.20 14.70 8.55
CA PRO A 59 25.57 15.84 7.90
C PRO A 59 24.70 16.64 8.88
N SER A 60 24.80 17.97 8.81
CA SER A 60 24.00 18.88 9.62
C SER A 60 22.52 18.60 9.40
N TYR A 61 21.81 18.24 10.48
CA TYR A 61 20.37 17.98 10.53
C TYR A 61 19.57 19.30 10.46
N SER A 62 19.88 20.14 9.46
CA SER A 62 19.30 21.47 9.24
C SER A 62 17.79 21.42 9.04
N SER A 63 17.25 20.27 8.60
CA SER A 63 15.81 20.02 8.42
C SER A 63 15.02 20.06 9.73
N LEU A 64 15.65 19.80 10.89
CA LEU A 64 14.96 19.89 12.18
C LEU A 64 14.75 21.34 12.63
N ARG A 65 15.45 22.33 12.04
CA ARG A 65 15.28 23.74 12.44
C ARG A 65 13.92 24.31 12.00
N ASN A 66 13.39 23.82 10.88
CA ASN A 66 12.17 24.36 10.25
C ASN A 66 10.88 23.65 10.70
N ILE A 67 10.95 22.68 11.62
CA ILE A 67 9.75 22.02 12.14
C ILE A 67 9.13 22.95 13.20
N PRO A 68 7.86 23.35 13.09
CA PRO A 68 7.21 24.16 14.12
C PRO A 68 7.22 23.45 15.49
N LEU A 69 7.55 24.18 16.57
CA LEU A 69 7.55 23.64 17.93
C LEU A 69 6.14 23.22 18.39
N VAL A 70 5.14 23.94 17.88
CA VAL A 70 3.72 23.60 18.01
C VAL A 70 3.24 23.18 16.63
N ALA A 71 2.77 21.94 16.51
CA ALA A 71 2.14 21.47 15.28
C ALA A 71 0.94 22.37 14.94
N THR A 72 1.09 23.20 13.92
CA THR A 72 0.04 24.08 13.42
C THR A 72 -0.73 23.38 12.30
N ALA A 73 -2.02 23.69 12.18
CA ALA A 73 -2.81 23.18 11.07
C ALA A 73 -2.23 23.68 9.73
N PRO A 74 -2.27 22.84 8.68
CA PRO A 74 -1.76 23.23 7.37
C PRO A 74 -2.59 24.40 6.84
N SER A 75 -1.93 25.52 6.52
CA SER A 75 -2.57 26.73 6.01
C SER A 75 -2.28 26.98 4.54
N ASP A 76 -1.10 26.56 4.05
CA ASP A 76 -0.71 26.75 2.67
C ASP A 76 -1.35 25.71 1.72
N ARG A 77 -1.47 26.09 0.45
CA ARG A 77 -2.13 25.27 -0.58
C ARG A 77 -1.47 23.90 -0.78
N ASN A 78 -0.15 23.81 -0.65
CA ASN A 78 0.56 22.55 -0.87
C ASN A 78 0.33 21.59 0.30
N SER A 79 0.39 22.10 1.52
CA SER A 79 0.09 21.33 2.73
C SER A 79 -1.37 20.88 2.78
N LEU A 80 -2.31 21.71 2.32
CA LEU A 80 -3.72 21.32 2.20
C LEU A 80 -3.96 20.23 1.14
N ARG A 81 -3.27 20.31 -0.01
CA ARG A 81 -3.29 19.24 -1.04
C ARG A 81 -2.71 17.93 -0.50
N PHE A 82 -1.58 18.00 0.18
CA PHE A 82 -0.93 16.84 0.80
C PHE A 82 -1.82 16.22 1.90
N ARG A 83 -2.44 17.04 2.75
CA ARG A 83 -3.43 16.57 3.73
C ARG A 83 -4.57 15.82 3.05
N SER A 84 -5.13 16.39 1.98
CA SER A 84 -6.23 15.77 1.24
C SER A 84 -5.79 14.43 0.61
N MET A 85 -4.56 14.35 0.12
CA MET A 85 -3.96 13.11 -0.38
C MET A 85 -3.84 12.06 0.73
N LEU A 86 -3.32 12.42 1.91
CA LEU A 86 -3.20 11.49 3.05
C LEU A 86 -4.55 10.96 3.51
N LEU A 87 -5.55 11.83 3.61
CA LEU A 87 -6.92 11.43 3.97
C LEU A 87 -7.54 10.51 2.90
N SER A 88 -7.26 10.75 1.63
CA SER A 88 -7.70 9.86 0.56
C SER A 88 -7.04 8.47 0.69
N LEU A 89 -5.71 8.43 0.87
CA LEU A 89 -4.95 7.20 0.99
C LEU A 89 -5.30 6.40 2.25
N SER A 90 -5.61 7.06 3.38
CA SER A 90 -6.02 6.38 4.61
C SER A 90 -7.35 5.66 4.48
N ASN A 91 -8.20 6.04 3.51
CA ASN A 91 -9.45 5.34 3.24
C ASN A 91 -9.26 4.08 2.38
N THR A 92 -8.09 3.88 1.75
CA THR A 92 -7.86 2.72 0.88
C THR A 92 -8.01 1.39 1.64
N PRO A 93 -7.37 1.17 2.80
CA PRO A 93 -7.54 -0.08 3.55
C PRO A 93 -8.99 -0.31 4.00
N CYS A 94 -9.70 0.75 4.36
CA CYS A 94 -11.12 0.64 4.73
C CYS A 94 -12.00 0.12 3.59
N ARG A 95 -11.58 0.25 2.33
CA ARG A 95 -12.30 -0.30 1.17
C ARG A 95 -12.03 -1.80 0.98
N TRP A 96 -10.88 -2.29 1.44
CA TRP A 96 -10.52 -3.70 1.37
C TRP A 96 -11.39 -4.56 2.29
N GLU A 97 -11.85 -3.99 3.40
CA GLU A 97 -12.77 -4.62 4.38
C GLU A 97 -14.17 -4.97 3.83
N ASN A 98 -14.40 -4.84 2.52
CA ASN A 98 -15.65 -5.25 1.89
C ASN A 98 -15.76 -6.79 1.87
N PRO A 99 -16.77 -7.42 2.49
CA PRO A 99 -16.85 -8.89 2.55
C PRO A 99 -16.92 -9.56 1.18
N GLY A 100 -17.63 -8.97 0.22
CA GLY A 100 -17.72 -9.52 -1.13
C GLY A 100 -16.40 -9.48 -1.89
N LEU A 101 -15.56 -8.48 -1.59
CA LEU A 101 -14.22 -8.35 -2.16
C LEU A 101 -13.29 -9.42 -1.60
N LEU A 102 -13.31 -9.61 -0.29
CA LEU A 102 -12.53 -10.62 0.40
C LEU A 102 -12.96 -12.04 -0.02
N ASP A 103 -14.26 -12.28 -0.18
CA ASP A 103 -14.78 -13.56 -0.69
C ASP A 103 -14.29 -13.84 -2.12
N GLU A 104 -14.30 -12.83 -2.99
CA GLU A 104 -13.78 -12.97 -4.36
C GLU A 104 -12.27 -13.22 -4.37
N ALA A 105 -11.53 -12.51 -3.51
CA ALA A 105 -10.09 -12.72 -3.35
C ALA A 105 -9.80 -14.15 -2.90
N LEU A 106 -10.46 -14.63 -1.84
CA LEU A 106 -10.28 -15.99 -1.31
C LEU A 106 -10.65 -17.07 -2.34
N ARG A 107 -11.68 -16.85 -3.16
CA ARG A 107 -12.00 -17.76 -4.28
C ARG A 107 -10.90 -17.86 -5.32
N SER A 108 -10.13 -16.79 -5.51
CA SER A 108 -9.06 -16.74 -6.51
C SER A 108 -7.71 -17.31 -6.02
N ILE A 109 -7.51 -17.32 -4.70
CA ILE A 109 -6.26 -17.79 -4.06
C ILE A 109 -6.29 -19.32 -3.93
N PRO A 110 -5.25 -20.05 -4.38
CA PRO A 110 -5.16 -21.49 -4.18
C PRO A 110 -4.69 -21.80 -2.75
N LEU A 111 -5.59 -21.62 -1.77
CA LEU A 111 -5.29 -21.67 -0.33
C LEU A 111 -4.53 -22.93 0.09
N GLU A 112 -4.96 -24.10 -0.37
CA GLU A 112 -4.30 -25.39 -0.09
C GLU A 112 -2.82 -25.35 -0.49
N ARG A 113 -2.52 -25.01 -1.75
CA ARG A 113 -1.14 -24.87 -2.24
C ARG A 113 -0.33 -23.85 -1.44
N ILE A 114 -0.95 -22.74 -1.02
CA ILE A 114 -0.24 -21.72 -0.22
C ILE A 114 0.12 -22.28 1.15
N TYR A 115 -0.82 -22.93 1.83
CA TYR A 115 -0.58 -23.49 3.16
C TYR A 115 0.39 -24.67 3.13
N ASP A 116 0.30 -25.56 2.14
CA ASP A 116 1.26 -26.67 1.98
C ASP A 116 2.69 -26.16 1.80
N GLN A 117 2.88 -25.17 0.91
CA GLN A 117 4.19 -24.55 0.70
C GLN A 117 4.70 -23.81 1.94
N ALA A 118 3.81 -23.16 2.69
CA ALA A 118 4.16 -22.47 3.91
C ALA A 118 4.55 -23.45 5.03
N GLN A 119 3.85 -24.58 5.13
CA GLN A 119 4.13 -25.63 6.09
C GLN A 119 5.50 -26.26 5.81
N GLU A 120 5.77 -26.66 4.56
CA GLU A 120 7.07 -27.21 4.16
C GLU A 120 8.21 -26.22 4.45
N GLU A 121 8.06 -24.94 4.07
CA GLU A 121 9.08 -23.91 4.32
C GLU A 121 9.29 -23.65 5.82
N SER A 122 8.21 -23.68 6.63
CA SER A 122 8.28 -23.54 8.08
C SER A 122 9.00 -24.71 8.74
N ASP A 123 8.72 -25.94 8.31
CA ASP A 123 9.34 -27.15 8.85
C ASP A 123 10.85 -27.18 8.56
N LEU A 124 11.26 -26.70 7.39
CA LEU A 124 12.67 -26.53 7.05
C LEU A 124 13.36 -25.53 8.00
N PHE A 125 12.75 -24.37 8.28
CA PHE A 125 13.34 -23.40 9.21
C PHE A 125 13.40 -23.91 10.66
N LEU A 126 12.41 -24.71 11.07
CA LEU A 126 12.42 -25.36 12.38
C LEU A 126 13.54 -26.40 12.49
N ALA A 127 13.72 -27.23 11.47
CA ALA A 127 14.78 -28.22 11.41
C ALA A 127 16.18 -27.57 11.39
N GLU A 128 16.34 -26.48 10.64
CA GLU A 128 17.59 -25.71 10.61
C GLU A 128 17.92 -25.12 12.00
N ALA A 129 16.95 -24.49 12.65
CA ALA A 129 17.13 -23.95 14.00
C ALA A 129 17.48 -25.03 15.03
N ALA A 130 16.80 -26.17 14.98
CA ALA A 130 17.08 -27.31 15.86
C ALA A 130 18.50 -27.85 15.67
N SER A 131 19.02 -27.82 14.44
CA SER A 131 20.38 -28.25 14.11
C SER A 131 21.46 -27.28 14.62
N LEU A 132 21.12 -26.01 14.81
CA LEU A 132 22.01 -24.96 15.30
C LEU A 132 22.06 -24.87 16.85
N GLY A 133 21.20 -25.63 17.54
CA GLY A 133 21.21 -25.76 19.00
C GLY A 133 19.91 -25.33 19.70
N PRO A 134 19.75 -25.67 20.99
CA PRO A 134 18.46 -25.63 21.71
C PRO A 134 17.88 -24.23 21.95
N ASN A 135 18.65 -23.16 21.77
CA ASN A 135 18.20 -21.77 21.95
C ASN A 135 18.18 -20.96 20.64
N THR A 136 18.33 -21.63 19.49
CA THR A 136 18.27 -20.97 18.20
C THR A 136 16.83 -20.91 17.73
N LYS A 137 16.37 -19.71 17.36
CA LYS A 137 15.03 -19.51 16.79
C LYS A 137 15.07 -19.74 15.27
N PRO A 138 13.98 -20.25 14.67
CA PRO A 138 13.85 -20.27 13.22
C PRO A 138 13.95 -18.86 12.65
N ALA A 139 14.51 -18.74 11.45
CA ALA A 139 14.66 -17.46 10.77
C ALA A 139 13.29 -16.79 10.51
N TRP A 140 12.24 -17.60 10.30
CA TRP A 140 10.88 -17.17 10.00
C TRP A 140 9.87 -18.06 10.72
N GLY A 141 8.74 -17.47 11.13
CA GLY A 141 7.61 -18.23 11.66
C GLY A 141 6.70 -18.74 10.55
N TYR A 142 5.73 -19.58 10.92
CA TYR A 142 4.73 -20.10 9.99
C TYR A 142 3.96 -18.99 9.25
N GLN A 143 3.51 -17.95 9.96
CA GLN A 143 2.79 -16.83 9.34
C GLN A 143 3.65 -16.08 8.30
N ASP A 144 4.95 -15.92 8.56
CA ASP A 144 5.87 -15.34 7.58
C ASP A 144 6.01 -16.24 6.34
N CYS A 145 6.02 -17.56 6.53
CA CYS A 145 6.04 -18.52 5.43
C CYS A 145 4.76 -18.46 4.59
N VAL A 146 3.58 -18.25 5.21
CA VAL A 146 2.31 -18.02 4.49
C VAL A 146 2.40 -16.77 3.63
N VAL A 147 2.87 -15.64 4.17
CA VAL A 147 3.03 -14.39 3.40
C VAL A 147 4.04 -14.57 2.25
N ARG A 148 5.13 -15.29 2.49
CA ARG A 148 6.13 -15.61 1.45
C ARG A 148 5.56 -16.48 0.34
N ALA A 149 4.82 -17.53 0.68
CA ALA A 149 4.15 -18.40 -0.29
C ALA A 149 3.12 -17.62 -1.11
N LEU A 150 2.29 -16.79 -0.46
CA LEU A 150 1.32 -15.92 -1.13
C LEU A 150 2.01 -14.94 -2.08
N MET A 151 3.10 -14.27 -1.64
CA MET A 151 3.86 -13.35 -2.49
C MET A 151 4.49 -14.06 -3.70
N LYS A 152 5.05 -15.27 -3.51
CA LYS A 152 5.60 -16.11 -4.60
C LYS A 152 4.50 -16.42 -5.63
N TRP A 153 3.32 -16.88 -5.18
CA TRP A 153 2.19 -17.16 -6.05
C TRP A 153 1.70 -15.90 -6.77
N PHE A 154 1.49 -14.80 -6.04
CA PHE A 154 0.96 -13.57 -6.59
C PHE A 154 1.84 -13.04 -7.73
N LYS A 155 3.15 -13.01 -7.50
CA LYS A 155 4.13 -12.53 -8.49
C LYS A 155 4.29 -13.45 -9.70
N ARG A 156 4.21 -14.77 -9.52
CA ARG A 156 4.56 -15.75 -10.57
C ARG A 156 3.35 -16.24 -11.36
N HIS A 157 2.17 -16.24 -10.76
CA HIS A 157 1.00 -16.90 -11.31
C HIS A 157 -0.24 -16.02 -11.38
N PHE A 158 -0.43 -15.12 -10.42
CA PHE A 158 -1.66 -14.32 -10.35
C PHE A 158 -1.56 -13.02 -11.15
N PHE A 159 -0.57 -12.18 -10.85
CA PHE A 159 -0.52 -10.79 -11.30
C PHE A 159 0.60 -10.54 -12.32
N GLN A 160 0.25 -9.93 -13.44
CA GLN A 160 1.17 -9.62 -14.52
C GLN A 160 1.69 -8.17 -14.43
N TRP A 161 3.02 -8.03 -14.42
CA TRP A 161 3.64 -6.71 -14.57
C TRP A 161 3.51 -6.19 -16.01
N ILE A 162 3.01 -4.97 -16.16
CA ILE A 162 2.86 -4.30 -17.47
C ILE A 162 3.70 -3.04 -17.50
N ASN A 163 4.77 -3.05 -18.31
CA ASN A 163 5.45 -1.82 -18.66
C ASN A 163 4.67 -1.09 -19.77
N ASN A 164 4.52 -1.77 -20.91
CA ASN A 164 3.69 -1.34 -22.03
C ASN A 164 2.78 -2.54 -22.40
N PRO A 165 1.47 -2.35 -22.60
CA PRO A 165 0.59 -3.44 -23.03
C PRO A 165 0.99 -3.90 -24.44
N LYS A 166 1.04 -5.22 -24.67
CA LYS A 166 1.20 -5.75 -26.05
C LYS A 166 -0.05 -5.44 -26.87
N CYS A 167 0.11 -5.30 -28.18
CA CYS A 167 -1.03 -5.13 -29.08
C CYS A 167 -1.96 -6.35 -29.02
N GLY A 168 -3.26 -6.13 -28.87
CA GLY A 168 -4.28 -7.17 -28.86
C GLY A 168 -4.50 -7.80 -30.24
N ALA A 169 -4.20 -7.08 -31.32
CA ALA A 169 -4.40 -7.58 -32.68
C ALA A 169 -3.24 -8.44 -33.20
N CYS A 170 -1.98 -8.05 -32.95
CA CYS A 170 -0.81 -8.74 -33.50
C CYS A 170 0.27 -9.10 -32.47
N HIS A 171 0.05 -8.82 -31.19
CA HIS A 171 0.98 -9.09 -30.08
C HIS A 171 2.37 -8.43 -30.17
N ALA A 172 2.57 -7.57 -31.16
CA ALA A 172 3.77 -6.75 -31.27
C ALA A 172 3.86 -5.77 -30.08
N PRO A 173 5.09 -5.31 -29.77
CA PRO A 173 5.31 -4.24 -28.80
C PRO A 173 4.53 -2.97 -29.14
N THR A 174 4.28 -2.14 -28.13
CA THR A 174 3.61 -0.86 -28.30
C THR A 174 4.44 0.28 -27.69
N ILE A 175 4.24 1.49 -28.21
CA ILE A 175 4.93 2.71 -27.80
C ILE A 175 3.89 3.64 -27.19
N ALA A 176 4.20 4.26 -26.05
CA ALA A 176 3.31 5.21 -25.41
C ALA A 176 3.16 6.46 -26.29
N VAL A 177 1.92 6.85 -26.59
CA VAL A 177 1.62 8.02 -27.44
C VAL A 177 0.88 9.13 -26.71
N GLY A 178 0.33 8.85 -25.53
CA GLY A 178 -0.28 9.89 -24.71
C GLY A 178 -1.25 9.35 -23.66
N MET A 179 -2.15 10.24 -23.22
CA MET A 179 -3.19 9.95 -22.25
C MET A 179 -4.55 10.25 -22.86
N ALA A 180 -5.57 9.52 -22.44
CA ALA A 180 -6.96 9.81 -22.75
C ALA A 180 -7.80 9.88 -21.48
N ALA A 181 -8.96 10.51 -21.59
CA ALA A 181 -9.99 10.40 -20.58
C ALA A 181 -10.49 8.94 -20.49
N PRO A 182 -10.83 8.45 -19.29
CA PRO A 182 -11.53 7.19 -19.13
C PRO A 182 -12.86 7.18 -19.89
N LEU A 183 -13.19 6.05 -20.50
CA LEU A 183 -14.53 5.77 -20.99
C LEU A 183 -15.50 5.64 -19.81
N PRO A 184 -16.83 5.80 -20.03
CA PRO A 184 -17.82 5.68 -18.95
C PRO A 184 -17.70 4.38 -18.14
N ASP A 185 -17.47 3.26 -18.81
CA ASP A 185 -17.27 1.94 -18.17
C ASP A 185 -15.95 1.88 -17.39
N GLU A 186 -14.85 2.38 -17.96
CA GLU A 186 -13.55 2.44 -17.27
C GLU A 186 -13.63 3.32 -16.01
N GLN A 187 -14.34 4.46 -16.09
CA GLN A 187 -14.57 5.36 -14.98
C GLN A 187 -15.44 4.72 -13.90
N ALA A 188 -16.52 4.03 -14.29
CA ALA A 188 -17.39 3.29 -13.36
C ALA A 188 -16.63 2.22 -12.58
N ARG A 189 -15.57 1.67 -13.17
CA ARG A 189 -14.62 0.72 -12.55
C ARG A 189 -13.44 1.38 -11.82
N GLY A 190 -13.51 2.68 -11.57
CA GLY A 190 -12.52 3.38 -10.75
C GLY A 190 -11.20 3.69 -11.46
N ALA A 191 -11.19 3.76 -12.80
CA ALA A 191 -10.07 4.32 -13.55
C ALA A 191 -10.12 5.85 -13.53
N ASN A 192 -9.02 6.48 -13.11
CA ASN A 192 -8.91 7.95 -13.10
C ASN A 192 -8.21 8.51 -14.33
N ARG A 193 -7.44 7.68 -15.04
CA ARG A 193 -6.69 8.06 -16.24
C ARG A 193 -6.41 6.83 -17.10
N VAL A 194 -6.22 7.04 -18.39
CA VAL A 194 -5.92 5.98 -19.35
C VAL A 194 -4.69 6.35 -20.15
N GLU A 195 -3.71 5.46 -20.16
CA GLU A 195 -2.55 5.57 -21.04
C GLU A 195 -2.90 4.98 -22.41
N ILE A 196 -2.47 5.64 -23.47
CA ILE A 196 -2.68 5.20 -24.85
C ILE A 196 -1.36 4.76 -25.45
N TYR A 197 -1.36 3.59 -26.06
CA TYR A 197 -0.22 3.00 -26.72
C TYR A 197 -0.54 2.68 -28.17
N GLN A 198 0.42 2.93 -29.07
CA GLN A 198 0.30 2.58 -30.48
C GLN A 198 1.20 1.38 -30.79
N CYS A 199 0.66 0.43 -31.56
CA CYS A 199 1.41 -0.73 -32.02
C CYS A 199 2.62 -0.31 -32.86
N SER A 200 3.80 -0.85 -32.56
CA SER A 200 5.02 -0.55 -33.30
C SER A 200 5.08 -1.20 -34.69
N ASN A 201 4.18 -2.14 -34.98
CA ASN A 201 4.09 -2.77 -36.30
C ASN A 201 3.42 -1.79 -37.29
N ALA A 202 4.17 -1.38 -38.32
CA ALA A 202 3.74 -0.45 -39.37
C ALA A 202 2.46 -0.90 -40.11
N GLN A 203 2.21 -2.20 -40.20
CA GLN A 203 1.02 -2.75 -40.87
C GLN A 203 -0.20 -2.83 -39.95
N CYS A 204 -0.01 -2.72 -38.63
CA CYS A 204 -1.09 -2.84 -37.65
C CYS A 204 -1.56 -1.46 -37.16
N GLN A 205 -0.63 -0.67 -36.60
CA GLN A 205 -0.89 0.69 -36.07
C GLN A 205 -2.12 0.80 -35.12
N ALA A 206 -2.60 -0.32 -34.57
CA ALA A 206 -3.71 -0.35 -33.64
C ALA A 206 -3.33 0.34 -32.31
N HIS A 207 -4.35 0.82 -31.60
CA HIS A 207 -4.18 1.51 -30.33
C HIS A 207 -4.68 0.65 -29.17
N GLU A 208 -3.86 0.56 -28.14
CA GLU A 208 -4.19 -0.10 -26.88
C GLU A 208 -4.47 0.93 -25.79
N ARG A 209 -5.54 0.69 -25.04
CA ARG A 209 -5.90 1.46 -23.85
C ARG A 209 -5.38 0.73 -22.62
N PHE A 210 -4.73 1.46 -21.73
CA PHE A 210 -4.30 0.95 -20.43
C PHE A 210 -4.87 1.82 -19.30
N PRO A 211 -6.11 1.53 -18.87
CA PRO A 211 -6.74 2.25 -17.76
C PRO A 211 -6.02 1.97 -16.45
N ARG A 212 -5.81 3.02 -15.65
CA ARG A 212 -5.17 2.95 -14.34
C ARG A 212 -6.24 2.79 -13.26
N TYR A 213 -6.63 1.55 -13.00
CA TYR A 213 -7.66 1.20 -12.03
C TYR A 213 -7.18 1.33 -10.59
N SER A 214 -8.05 1.88 -9.73
CA SER A 214 -7.83 1.98 -8.28
C SER A 214 -8.74 1.06 -7.46
N ASP A 215 -9.72 0.43 -8.11
CA ASP A 215 -10.64 -0.52 -7.48
C ASP A 215 -10.02 -1.92 -7.41
N ALA A 216 -9.90 -2.48 -6.20
CA ALA A 216 -9.31 -3.80 -5.98
C ALA A 216 -10.12 -4.94 -6.62
N PHE A 217 -11.45 -4.82 -6.73
CA PHE A 217 -12.27 -5.83 -7.45
C PHE A 217 -11.84 -5.93 -8.90
N VAL A 218 -11.62 -4.79 -9.54
CA VAL A 218 -11.22 -4.72 -10.95
C VAL A 218 -9.80 -5.23 -11.12
N LEU A 219 -8.94 -5.04 -10.12
CA LEU A 219 -7.57 -5.57 -10.14
C LEU A 219 -7.53 -7.10 -9.95
N LEU A 220 -8.43 -7.69 -9.16
CA LEU A 220 -8.60 -9.15 -9.08
C LEU A 220 -9.01 -9.79 -10.43
N GLN A 221 -9.76 -9.04 -11.24
CA GLN A 221 -10.20 -9.48 -12.57
C GLN A 221 -9.14 -9.24 -13.65
N THR A 222 -8.59 -8.03 -13.70
CA THR A 222 -7.61 -7.63 -14.73
C THR A 222 -6.23 -8.23 -14.49
N ARG A 223 -5.88 -8.49 -13.23
CA ARG A 223 -4.67 -9.19 -12.78
C ARG A 223 -3.39 -8.64 -13.39
N ARG A 224 -3.34 -7.34 -13.64
CA ARG A 224 -2.20 -6.72 -14.33
C ARG A 224 -2.05 -5.26 -13.97
N GLY A 225 -0.82 -4.76 -14.02
CA GLY A 225 -0.56 -3.40 -13.61
C GLY A 225 0.91 -3.09 -13.38
N ARG A 226 1.17 -1.94 -12.76
CA ARG A 226 2.48 -1.56 -12.24
C ARG A 226 2.45 -1.58 -10.73
N VAL A 227 3.46 -0.99 -10.08
CA VAL A 227 3.60 -1.01 -8.62
C VAL A 227 2.36 -0.55 -7.86
N GLY A 228 1.63 0.45 -8.36
CA GLY A 228 0.43 0.96 -7.67
C GLY A 228 -0.72 -0.05 -7.67
N GLU A 229 -1.03 -0.62 -8.82
CA GLU A 229 -2.05 -1.66 -8.95
C GLU A 229 -1.62 -2.95 -8.27
N TRP A 230 -0.34 -3.33 -8.41
CA TRP A 230 0.24 -4.51 -7.77
C TRP A 230 0.10 -4.42 -6.25
N ALA A 231 0.51 -3.30 -5.65
CA ALA A 231 0.45 -3.10 -4.21
C ALA A 231 -1.00 -3.07 -3.70
N ASN A 232 -1.89 -2.36 -4.41
CA ASN A 232 -3.30 -2.28 -4.02
C ASN A 232 -3.98 -3.66 -4.04
N CYS A 233 -3.71 -4.47 -5.06
CA CYS A 233 -4.31 -5.79 -5.20
C CYS A 233 -3.70 -6.84 -4.27
N PHE A 234 -2.41 -6.71 -3.93
CA PHE A 234 -1.73 -7.66 -3.03
C PHE A 234 -1.99 -7.35 -1.54
N SER A 235 -2.14 -6.07 -1.19
CA SER A 235 -2.40 -5.66 0.19
C SER A 235 -3.86 -5.84 0.62
N MET A 236 -4.78 -5.89 -0.34
CA MET A 236 -6.16 -6.32 -0.14
C MET A 236 -6.20 -7.84 0.00
#